data_AF-X0W2S3-F1
#
_entry.id   AF-X0W2S3-F1
#
_cell.length_a   1.000
_cell.length_b   1.000
_cell.length_c   1.000
_cell.angle_alpha   90.00
_cell.angle_beta   90.00
_cell.angle_gamma   90.00
#
_symmetry.space_group_name_H-M   'P 1'
#
loop_
_entity.id
_entity.type
_entity.pdbx_description
1 polymer ?
#
loop_
_entity_poly.entity_id
_entity_poly.type
_entity_poly.pdbx_seq_one_letter_code
_entity_poly.pdbx_strand_id
1 'polypeptide(L)' 'MLAPEVPVEVELINGEILAGSFFVEMPPERSRLSDYLNFSPQFLYLCRQKWDIILNKAYMRSVKDK' A
#
# COMPACT_ATOMS: atom_id res chain seq x y z
N MET A 1 -10.00 1.30 16.99
CA MET A 1 -8.66 1.88 16.77
C MET A 1 -8.52 2.07 15.27
N LEU A 2 -8.16 3.26 14.80
CA LEU A 2 -7.93 3.49 13.37
C LEU A 2 -6.57 2.87 13.02
N ALA A 3 -6.52 2.02 12.00
CA ALA A 3 -5.28 1.46 11.49
C ALA A 3 -4.33 2.61 11.08
N PRO A 4 -3.03 2.55 11.41
CA PRO A 4 -2.08 3.56 10.98
C PRO A 4 -2.04 3.66 9.45
N GLU A 5 -2.07 4.89 8.96
CA GLU A 5 -1.98 5.23 7.55
C GLU A 5 -0.50 5.41 7.17
N VAL A 6 -0.03 4.63 6.19
CA VAL A 6 1.35 4.70 5.69
C VAL A 6 1.32 5.29 4.28
N PRO A 7 1.83 6.52 4.09
CA PRO A 7 1.96 7.14 2.77
C PRO A 7 2.95 6.37 1.90
N VAL A 8 2.56 6.08 0.66
CA VAL A 8 3.35 5.28 -0.26
C VAL A 8 3.31 5.80 -1.70
N GLU A 9 4.36 5.46 -2.45
CA GLU A 9 4.35 5.45 -3.91
C GLU A 9 4.39 4.01 -4.42
N VAL A 10 3.42 3.67 -5.27
CA VAL A 10 3.33 2.37 -5.92
C VAL A 10 3.70 2.53 -7.39
N GLU A 11 4.77 1.88 -7.81
CA GLU A 11 5.11 1.75 -9.23
C GLU A 11 4.42 0.52 -9.80
N LEU A 12 3.66 0.69 -10.88
CA LEU A 12 3.02 -0.39 -11.61
C LEU A 12 3.95 -0.99 -12.68
N ILE A 13 3.62 -2.19 -13.18
CA ILE A 13 4.42 -2.87 -14.21
C ILE A 13 4.51 -2.10 -15.54
N ASN A 14 3.56 -1.20 -15.82
CA ASN A 14 3.56 -0.31 -16.99
C ASN A 14 4.42 0.96 -16.77
N GLY A 15 5.04 1.13 -15.60
CA GLY A 15 5.82 2.29 -15.22
C GLY A 15 5.00 3.46 -14.65
N GLU A 16 3.67 3.33 -14.55
CA GLU A 16 2.83 4.32 -13.89
C GLU A 16 3.10 4.36 -12.39
N ILE A 17 3.08 5.56 -11.80
CA ILE A 17 3.30 5.76 -10.36
C ILE A 17 2.02 6.28 -9.73
N LEU A 18 1.52 5.56 -8.73
CA LEU A 18 0.35 5.91 -7.95
C LEU A 18 0.76 6.34 -6.54
N ALA A 19 0.33 7.53 -6.15
CA ALA A 19 0.52 8.03 -4.78
C ALA A 19 -0.78 7.90 -3.98
N GLY A 20 -0.65 7.42 -2.74
CA GLY A 20 -1.74 7.25 -1.79
C GLY A 20 -1.22 6.71 -0.48
N SER A 21 -2.08 6.04 0.28
CA SER A 21 -1.70 5.45 1.55
C SER A 21 -2.29 4.05 1.73
N PHE A 22 -1.56 3.20 2.45
CA PHE A 22 -2.09 1.93 2.95
C PHE A 22 -2.51 2.06 4.41
N PHE A 23 -3.64 1.44 4.75
CA PHE A 23 -4.03 1.24 6.15
C PHE A 23 -3.44 -0.08 6.64
N VAL A 24 -2.47 0.01 7.54
CA VAL A 24 -1.68 -1.13 7.99
C VAL A 24 -2.12 -1.55 9.38
N GLU A 25 -2.94 -2.60 9.49
CA GLU A 25 -3.30 -3.20 10.78
C GLU A 25 -2.18 -4.14 11.26
N MET A 26 -1.07 -3.57 11.75
CA MET A 26 0.01 -4.34 12.40
C MET A 26 0.47 -3.69 13.71
N PRO A 27 0.99 -4.48 14.68
CA PRO A 27 1.49 -3.94 15.94
C PRO A 27 2.59 -2.89 15.70
N PRO A 28 2.56 -1.74 16.40
CA PRO A 28 3.46 -0.61 16.15
C PRO A 28 4.95 -0.97 16.30
N GLU A 29 5.27 -2.02 17.06
CA GLU A 29 6.66 -2.45 17.29
C GLU A 29 7.30 -3.17 16.07
N ARG A 30 6.52 -3.60 15.07
CA ARG A 30 7.00 -4.39 13.90
C ARG A 30 6.26 -4.09 12.59
N SER A 31 5.80 -2.86 12.38
CA SER A 31 5.04 -2.53 11.16
C SER A 31 5.99 -2.15 10.01
N ARG A 32 6.64 -3.14 9.38
CA ARG A 32 7.37 -2.92 8.13
C ARG A 32 6.38 -3.00 6.97
N LEU A 33 6.43 -2.02 6.07
CA LEU A 33 5.63 -2.01 4.85
C LEU A 33 5.82 -3.30 4.02
N SER A 34 7.05 -3.85 4.00
CA SER A 34 7.35 -5.13 3.37
C SER A 34 6.52 -6.28 3.95
N ASP A 35 6.34 -6.32 5.28
CA ASP A 35 5.62 -7.41 5.94
C ASP A 35 4.12 -7.29 5.62
N TYR A 36 3.58 -6.08 5.69
CA TYR A 36 2.21 -5.81 5.23
C TYR A 36 1.99 -6.28 3.79
N LEU A 37 2.91 -5.94 2.87
CA LEU A 37 2.82 -6.37 1.48
C LEU A 37 2.99 -7.89 1.31
N ASN A 38 3.74 -8.56 2.17
CA ASN A 38 3.92 -10.01 2.09
C ASN A 38 2.72 -10.80 2.59
N PHE A 39 2.04 -10.33 3.65
CA PHE A 39 0.94 -11.04 4.30
C PHE A 39 -0.46 -10.58 3.85
N SER A 40 -0.54 -9.49 3.09
CA SER A 40 -1.81 -8.98 2.58
C SER A 40 -2.39 -9.81 1.42
N PRO A 41 -3.72 -9.82 1.25
CA PRO A 41 -4.40 -10.43 0.12
C PRO A 41 -3.89 -9.91 -1.24
N GLN A 42 -4.27 -10.59 -2.32
CA GLN A 42 -3.88 -10.21 -3.68
C GLN A 42 -4.31 -8.77 -4.05
N PHE A 43 -5.42 -8.31 -3.49
CA PHE A 43 -5.94 -6.97 -3.71
C PHE A 43 -5.67 -6.08 -2.49
N LEU A 44 -5.14 -4.90 -2.74
CA LEU A 44 -4.82 -3.88 -1.74
C LEU A 44 -5.69 -2.65 -1.94
N TYR A 45 -6.03 -2.01 -0.82
CA TYR A 45 -6.75 -0.75 -0.83
C TYR A 45 -5.77 0.41 -0.75
N LEU A 46 -5.66 1.19 -1.81
CA LEU A 46 -4.88 2.43 -1.83
C LEU A 46 -5.83 3.60 -1.60
N CYS A 47 -5.72 4.20 -0.42
CA CYS A 47 -6.47 5.40 -0.05
C CYS A 47 -5.90 6.63 -0.76
N ARG A 48 -6.75 7.49 -1.31
CA ARG A 48 -6.35 8.79 -1.85
C ARG A 48 -7.38 9.85 -1.48
N GLN A 49 -6.96 11.11 -1.53
CA GLN A 49 -7.83 12.24 -1.14
C GLN A 49 -9.12 12.39 -1.97
N LYS A 50 -9.12 11.96 -3.24
CA LYS A 50 -10.26 12.18 -4.17
C LYS A 50 -11.01 10.92 -4.55
N TRP A 51 -10.33 9.79 -4.62
CA TRP A 51 -10.87 8.52 -5.10
C TRP A 51 -9.93 7.40 -4.70
N ASP A 52 -10.50 6.35 -4.12
CA ASP A 52 -9.74 5.20 -3.66
C ASP A 52 -9.60 4.17 -4.78
N ILE A 53 -8.53 3.37 -4.69
CA ILE A 53 -8.17 2.40 -5.73
C ILE A 53 -8.02 1.02 -5.09
N ILE A 54 -8.64 0.01 -5.69
CA ILE A 54 -8.33 -1.39 -5.41
C ILE A 54 -7.22 -1.84 -6.38
N LEU A 55 -6.04 -2.10 -5.85
CA LEU A 55 -4.86 -2.52 -6.59
C LEU A 55 -4.65 -4.02 -6.53
N ASN A 56 -4.38 -4.65 -7.67
CA ASN A 56 -3.94 -6.04 -7.70
C ASN A 56 -2.41 -6.10 -7.66
N LYS A 57 -1.86 -6.78 -6.66
CA LYS A 57 -0.41 -6.92 -6.42
C LYS A 57 0.35 -7.50 -7.60
N ALA A 58 -0.29 -8.29 -8.45
CA ALA A 58 0.34 -8.85 -9.64
C ALA A 58 0.79 -7.77 -10.65
N TYR A 59 0.22 -6.57 -10.58
CA TYR A 59 0.56 -5.44 -11.44
C TYR A 59 1.43 -4.40 -10.73
N MET A 60 1.83 -4.64 -9.48
CA MET A 60 2.74 -3.78 -8.74
C MET A 60 4.17 -4.22 -8.99
N ARG A 61 5.02 -3.29 -9.38
CA ARG A 61 6.46 -3.51 -9.56
C ARG A 61 7.24 -3.20 -8.29
N SER A 62 6.98 -2.05 -7.68
CA SER A 62 7.66 -1.65 -6.45
C SER A 62 6.76 -0.77 -5.59
N VAL A 63 7.04 -0.74 -4.28
CA VAL A 63 6.39 0.16 -3.33
C VAL A 63 7.47 0.84 -2.50
N LYS A 64 7.34 2.14 -2.30
CA LYS A 64 8.24 2.94 -1.47
C LYS A 64 7.43 3.72 -0.44
N ASP A 65 8.00 3.83 0.75
CA ASP A 65 7.58 4.78 1.77
C ASP A 65 7.95 6.21 1.35
N LYS A 66 7.16 7.19 1.81
CA LYS A 66 7.45 8.63 1.66
C LYS A 66 8.02 9.22 2.94
#